data_AF-A0AAE1WBB4-F1
#
_entry.id   AF-A0AAE1WBB4-F1
#
_cell.length_a   1.000
_cell.length_b   1.000
_cell.length_c   1.000
_cell.angle_alpha   90.00
_cell.angle_beta   90.00
_cell.angle_gamma   90.00
#
_symmetry.space_group_name_H-M   'P 1'
#
loop_
_entity.id
_entity.type
_entity.pdbx_description
1 polymer ?
#
loop_
_entity_poly.entity_id
_entity_poly.type
_entity_poly.pdbx_seq_one_letter_code
_entity_poly.pdbx_strand_id
1 'polypeptide(L)'
;MHFCTQIPMLNGDNVLEWKDQVLLTLEFMDLDLAFCVDERPIPTNSSTPTEKASYELWERSNRLSLILIKNISTKVFRIIPKSIKVKDFLKAIEDQYVHSTKALANTLMKQLPDIEYNSSRGVYEHIMQMRDIAIQLKSFDILSNFGATCSPLLILRLYLP
;
A
#
# COMPACT_ATOMS: atom_id res chain seq x y z
N MET A 1 23.72 -5.75 7.89
CA MET A 1 22.35 -6.24 7.65
C MET A 1 21.39 -5.60 8.68
N HIS A 2 21.19 -4.28 8.62
CA HIS A 2 20.35 -3.52 9.56
C HIS A 2 19.11 -2.85 8.93
N PHE A 3 18.90 -3.01 7.62
CA PHE A 3 17.82 -2.32 6.90
C PHE A 3 16.45 -3.03 6.98
N CYS A 4 16.38 -4.32 7.34
CA CYS A 4 15.13 -5.08 7.35
C CYS A 4 14.25 -4.88 8.62
N THR A 5 14.67 -4.07 9.60
CA THR A 5 14.04 -4.08 10.94
C THR A 5 13.05 -2.96 11.23
N GLN A 6 12.70 -2.09 10.28
CA GLN A 6 11.77 -0.98 10.55
C GLN A 6 10.68 -0.77 9.50
N ILE A 7 10.14 -1.84 8.87
CA ILE A 7 8.85 -1.67 8.20
C ILE A 7 7.81 -1.38 9.30
N PRO A 8 7.19 -0.19 9.33
CA PRO A 8 6.20 0.12 10.35
C PRO A 8 5.01 -0.82 10.19
N MET A 9 4.32 -1.17 11.27
CA MET A 9 3.09 -1.94 11.12
C MET A 9 2.05 -1.09 10.40
N LEU A 10 1.38 -1.66 9.41
CA LEU A 10 0.38 -0.96 8.62
C LEU A 10 -0.78 -0.49 9.52
N ASN A 11 -1.07 0.81 9.47
CA ASN A 11 -2.13 1.47 10.19
C ASN A 11 -2.91 2.41 9.25
N GLY A 12 -3.93 3.08 9.81
CA GLY A 12 -4.84 3.93 9.05
C GLY A 12 -4.25 5.23 8.53
N ASP A 13 -3.01 5.59 8.88
CA ASP A 13 -2.41 6.90 8.56
C ASP A 13 -1.04 6.78 7.85
N ASN A 14 -0.43 5.59 7.86
CA ASN A 14 0.94 5.38 7.40
C ASN A 14 1.06 4.57 6.09
N VAL A 15 -0.03 4.37 5.34
CA VAL A 15 -0.02 3.53 4.12
C VAL A 15 1.05 3.94 3.11
N LEU A 16 1.29 5.24 2.94
CA LEU A 16 2.30 5.76 2.01
C LEU A 16 3.71 5.34 2.43
N GLU A 17 4.10 5.70 3.64
CA GLU A 17 5.41 5.36 4.21
C GLU A 17 5.59 3.83 4.27
N TRP A 18 4.54 3.12 4.67
CA TRP A 18 4.53 1.66 4.71
C TRP A 18 4.80 1.06 3.33
N LYS A 19 4.09 1.50 2.29
CA LYS A 19 4.28 1.00 0.92
C LYS A 19 5.71 1.25 0.44
N ASP A 20 6.22 2.45 0.64
CA ASP A 20 7.59 2.80 0.21
C ASP A 20 8.63 1.94 0.91
N GLN A 21 8.51 1.74 2.23
CA GLN A 21 9.41 0.86 2.99
C GLN A 21 9.31 -0.60 2.55
N VAL A 22 8.10 -1.07 2.20
CA VAL A 22 7.90 -2.42 1.66
C VAL A 22 8.60 -2.59 0.32
N LEU A 23 8.38 -1.67 -0.62
CA LEU A 23 9.00 -1.73 -1.94
C LEU A 23 10.53 -1.64 -1.84
N LEU A 24 11.07 -0.75 -1.01
CA LEU A 24 12.50 -0.64 -0.76
C LEU A 24 13.09 -1.93 -0.17
N THR A 25 12.38 -2.56 0.77
CA THR A 25 12.83 -3.82 1.38
C THR A 25 12.84 -4.95 0.35
N LEU A 26 11.83 -5.03 -0.51
CA LEU A 26 11.76 -6.04 -1.56
C LEU A 26 12.88 -5.86 -2.58
N GLU A 27 13.18 -4.62 -2.97
CA GLU A 27 14.30 -4.29 -3.85
C GLU A 27 15.64 -4.68 -3.23
N PHE A 28 15.87 -4.36 -1.95
CA PHE A 28 17.10 -4.73 -1.24
C PHE A 28 17.28 -6.25 -1.12
N MET A 29 16.19 -7.02 -1.18
CA MET A 29 16.19 -8.48 -1.12
C MET A 29 16.19 -9.15 -2.51
N ASP A 30 16.26 -8.37 -3.60
CA ASP A 30 16.10 -8.82 -4.99
C ASP A 30 14.80 -9.63 -5.21
N LEU A 31 13.70 -9.18 -4.59
CA LEU A 31 12.36 -9.77 -4.67
C LEU A 31 11.36 -8.88 -5.43
N ASP A 32 11.79 -7.77 -6.00
CA ASP A 32 10.97 -6.78 -6.71
C ASP A 32 10.61 -7.18 -8.16
N LEU A 33 11.20 -8.25 -8.70
CA LEU A 33 11.00 -8.68 -10.08
C LEU A 33 9.51 -8.86 -10.47
N ALA A 34 8.69 -9.42 -9.59
CA ALA A 34 7.25 -9.61 -9.81
C ALA A 34 6.46 -8.30 -9.87
N PHE A 35 7.03 -7.19 -9.40
CA PHE A 35 6.48 -5.84 -9.52
C PHE A 35 6.92 -5.15 -10.81
N CYS A 36 8.15 -5.41 -11.27
CA CYS A 36 8.72 -4.80 -12.47
C CYS A 36 8.22 -5.43 -13.77
N VAL A 37 8.03 -6.75 -13.77
CA VAL A 37 7.71 -7.52 -14.98
C VAL A 37 6.30 -8.08 -14.86
N ASP A 38 5.55 -8.04 -15.96
CA ASP A 38 4.25 -8.70 -16.03
C ASP A 38 4.39 -10.21 -15.96
N GLU A 39 3.26 -10.88 -15.73
CA GLU A 39 3.23 -12.33 -15.56
C GLU A 39 3.89 -13.02 -16.76
N ARG A 40 4.92 -13.82 -16.45
CA ARG A 40 5.60 -14.60 -17.48
C ARG A 40 4.73 -15.78 -17.90
N PRO A 41 4.71 -16.14 -19.19
CA PRO A 41 4.00 -17.32 -19.65
C PRO A 41 4.45 -18.56 -18.89
N ILE A 42 3.50 -19.42 -18.53
CA ILE A 42 3.81 -20.69 -17.88
C ILE A 42 4.68 -21.52 -18.84
N PRO A 43 5.87 -21.97 -18.41
CA PRO A 43 6.77 -22.73 -19.28
C PRO A 43 6.10 -24.03 -19.72
N THR A 44 6.28 -24.37 -20.99
CA THR A 44 5.82 -25.64 -21.58
C THR A 44 7.01 -26.58 -21.75
N ASN A 45 6.76 -27.86 -22.07
CA ASN A 45 7.81 -28.85 -22.34
C ASN A 45 8.78 -28.41 -23.45
N SER A 46 8.31 -27.59 -24.41
CA SER A 46 9.08 -27.00 -25.50
C SER A 46 9.87 -25.74 -25.12
N SER A 47 9.63 -25.15 -23.94
CA SER A 47 10.32 -23.92 -23.52
C SER A 47 11.81 -24.16 -23.33
N THR A 48 12.60 -23.16 -23.71
CA THR A 48 14.05 -23.17 -23.56
C THR A 48 14.45 -23.17 -22.07
N PRO A 49 15.65 -23.66 -21.72
CA PRO A 49 16.16 -23.59 -20.36
C PRO A 49 16.14 -22.17 -19.78
N THR A 50 16.46 -21.17 -20.61
CA THR A 50 16.46 -19.76 -20.22
C THR A 50 15.06 -19.25 -19.88
N GLU A 51 14.04 -19.59 -20.69
CA GLU A 51 12.65 -19.22 -20.41
C GLU A 51 12.14 -19.85 -19.10
N LYS A 52 12.46 -21.12 -18.86
CA LYS A 52 12.11 -21.83 -17.61
C LYS A 52 12.75 -21.16 -16.39
N ALA A 53 14.06 -20.89 -16.43
CA ALA A 53 14.76 -20.20 -15.36
C ALA A 53 14.19 -18.79 -15.12
N SER A 54 13.83 -18.09 -16.20
CA SER A 54 13.22 -16.77 -16.12
C SER A 54 11.87 -16.81 -15.40
N TYR A 55 11.03 -17.80 -15.67
CA TYR A 55 9.74 -17.98 -14.99
C TYR A 55 9.93 -18.32 -13.52
N GLU A 56 10.86 -19.23 -13.19
CA GLU A 56 11.15 -19.63 -11.80
C GLU A 56 11.61 -18.44 -10.95
N LEU A 57 12.46 -17.57 -11.49
CA LEU A 57 12.89 -16.33 -10.81
C LEU A 57 11.69 -15.42 -10.51
N TRP A 58 10.78 -15.26 -11.47
CA TRP A 58 9.58 -14.46 -11.30
C TRP A 58 8.61 -15.09 -10.29
N GLU A 59 8.37 -16.41 -10.36
CA GLU A 59 7.51 -17.15 -9.43
C GLU A 59 8.04 -17.04 -7.99
N ARG A 60 9.35 -17.20 -7.82
CA ARG A 60 10.01 -17.06 -6.52
C ARG A 60 9.84 -15.66 -5.95
N SER A 61 10.09 -14.63 -6.76
CA SER A 61 9.90 -13.23 -6.36
C SER A 61 8.43 -12.96 -5.98
N ASN A 62 7.47 -13.41 -6.79
CA ASN A 62 6.04 -13.27 -6.50
C ASN A 62 5.67 -13.94 -5.18
N ARG A 63 6.06 -15.21 -4.98
CA ARG A 63 5.72 -16.00 -3.80
C ARG A 63 6.32 -15.42 -2.52
N LEU A 64 7.60 -15.08 -2.53
CA LEU A 64 8.29 -14.56 -1.35
C LEU A 64 7.82 -13.16 -0.97
N SER A 65 7.60 -12.29 -1.95
CA SER A 65 7.04 -10.96 -1.71
C SER A 65 5.63 -11.05 -1.11
N LEU A 66 4.80 -11.96 -1.63
CA LEU A 66 3.46 -12.19 -1.09
C LEU A 66 3.49 -12.66 0.37
N ILE A 67 4.42 -13.55 0.73
CA ILE A 67 4.60 -13.99 2.12
C ILE A 67 5.03 -12.83 3.01
N LEU A 68 6.01 -12.03 2.58
CA LEU A 68 6.51 -10.89 3.33
C LEU A 68 5.39 -9.89 3.60
N ILE A 69 4.70 -9.43 2.55
CA ILE A 69 3.64 -8.41 2.65
C ILE A 69 2.48 -8.92 3.52
N LYS A 70 2.09 -10.20 3.39
CA LYS A 70 1.06 -10.78 4.26
C LYS A 70 1.46 -10.79 5.74
N ASN A 71 2.72 -11.09 6.04
CA ASN A 71 3.20 -11.19 7.41
C ASN A 71 3.30 -9.81 8.10
N ILE A 72 3.67 -8.77 7.37
CA ILE A 72 3.72 -7.39 7.89
C ILE A 72 2.33 -6.72 7.92
N SER A 73 1.37 -7.20 7.11
CA SER A 73 0.01 -6.64 6.99
C SER A 73 -1.06 -7.46 7.72
N THR A 74 -0.68 -8.22 8.75
CA THR A 74 -1.54 -9.24 9.41
C THR A 74 -2.93 -8.72 9.84
N LYS A 75 -3.04 -7.46 10.25
CA LYS A 75 -4.33 -6.85 10.63
C LYS A 75 -5.28 -6.64 9.44
N VAL A 76 -4.74 -6.25 8.30
CA VAL A 76 -5.50 -5.94 7.08
C VAL A 76 -5.77 -7.22 6.25
N PHE A 77 -4.89 -8.22 6.36
CA PHE A 77 -4.99 -9.49 5.64
C PHE A 77 -6.34 -10.21 5.80
N ARG A 78 -7.02 -10.08 6.95
CA ARG A 78 -8.31 -10.74 7.19
C ARG A 78 -9.44 -10.19 6.30
N ILE A 79 -9.30 -8.97 5.79
CA ILE A 79 -10.32 -8.27 5.00
C ILE A 79 -10.07 -8.46 3.49
N ILE A 80 -8.82 -8.67 3.10
CA ILE A 80 -8.41 -8.71 1.69
C ILE A 80 -8.61 -10.12 1.10
N PRO A 81 -9.20 -10.24 -0.11
CA PRO A 81 -9.32 -11.52 -0.80
C PRO A 81 -7.97 -12.24 -0.96
N LYS A 82 -7.99 -13.56 -0.94
CA LYS A 82 -6.79 -14.35 -1.22
C LYS A 82 -6.33 -14.10 -2.66
N SER A 83 -5.23 -13.36 -2.82
CA SER A 83 -4.53 -13.23 -4.09
C SER A 83 -3.34 -14.19 -4.17
N ILE A 84 -3.10 -14.71 -5.37
CA ILE A 84 -1.93 -15.50 -5.77
C ILE A 84 -0.81 -14.56 -6.27
N LYS A 85 -1.18 -13.40 -6.80
CA LYS A 85 -0.26 -12.41 -7.38
C LYS A 85 0.01 -11.29 -6.40
N VAL A 86 1.28 -10.98 -6.20
CA VAL A 86 1.71 -9.96 -5.24
C VAL A 86 1.29 -8.55 -5.67
N LYS A 87 1.34 -8.25 -6.98
CA LYS A 87 0.83 -6.99 -7.55
C LYS A 87 -0.64 -6.76 -7.17
N ASP A 88 -1.49 -7.76 -7.44
CA ASP A 88 -2.91 -7.69 -7.13
C ASP A 88 -3.16 -7.62 -5.62
N PHE A 89 -2.35 -8.30 -4.83
CA PHE A 89 -2.46 -8.25 -3.36
C PHE A 89 -2.13 -6.85 -2.82
N LEU A 90 -1.04 -6.24 -3.29
CA LEU A 90 -0.66 -4.89 -2.91
C LEU A 90 -1.73 -3.88 -3.35
N LYS A 91 -2.23 -4.01 -4.58
CA LYS A 91 -3.32 -3.17 -5.08
C LYS A 91 -4.60 -3.30 -4.24
N ALA A 92 -4.96 -4.51 -3.82
CA ALA A 92 -6.11 -4.71 -2.96
C ALA A 92 -5.95 -4.05 -1.57
N ILE A 93 -4.71 -3.97 -1.03
CA ILE A 93 -4.43 -3.20 0.19
C ILE A 93 -4.70 -1.72 -0.04
N GLU A 94 -4.19 -1.19 -1.15
CA GLU A 94 -4.36 0.22 -1.55
C GLU A 94 -5.84 0.57 -1.75
N ASP A 95 -6.57 -0.24 -2.51
CA ASP A 95 -7.99 -0.06 -2.78
C ASP A 95 -8.82 -0.12 -1.48
N GLN A 96 -8.52 -1.05 -0.58
CA GLN A 96 -9.18 -1.16 0.73
C GLN A 96 -8.96 0.10 1.58
N TYR A 97 -7.75 0.67 1.53
CA TYR A 97 -7.44 1.89 2.25
C TYR A 97 -8.18 3.09 1.65
N VAL A 98 -8.11 3.28 0.34
CA VAL A 98 -8.85 4.33 -0.37
C VAL A 98 -10.35 4.25 -0.07
N HIS A 99 -10.91 3.04 -0.07
CA HIS A 99 -12.31 2.81 0.29
C HIS A 99 -12.62 3.22 1.73
N SER A 100 -11.79 2.80 2.69
CA SER A 100 -11.94 3.14 4.12
C SER A 100 -11.83 4.65 4.35
N THR A 101 -10.83 5.29 3.75
CA THR A 101 -10.61 6.74 3.80
C THR A 101 -11.81 7.50 3.25
N LYS A 102 -12.35 7.08 2.10
CA LYS A 102 -13.54 7.69 1.51
C LYS A 102 -14.78 7.52 2.39
N ALA A 103 -14.97 6.36 3.00
CA ALA A 103 -16.08 6.10 3.92
C ALA A 103 -16.00 6.98 5.18
N LEU A 104 -14.79 7.14 5.73
CA LEU A 104 -14.54 8.01 6.88
C LEU A 104 -14.78 9.49 6.52
N ALA A 105 -14.26 9.95 5.37
CA ALA A 105 -14.50 11.30 4.87
C ALA A 105 -16.01 11.60 4.73
N ASN A 106 -16.77 10.68 4.14
CA ASN A 106 -18.23 10.83 4.02
C ASN A 106 -18.93 10.88 5.38
N THR A 107 -18.45 10.11 6.37
CA THR A 107 -18.98 10.15 7.73
C THR A 107 -18.73 11.51 8.37
N LEU A 108 -17.50 12.03 8.30
CA LEU A 108 -17.16 13.36 8.82
C LEU A 108 -17.95 14.47 8.14
N MET A 109 -18.12 14.41 6.81
CA MET A 109 -18.94 15.38 6.07
C MET A 109 -20.41 15.37 6.51
N LYS A 110 -20.95 14.20 6.90
CA LYS A 110 -22.31 14.10 7.44
C LYS A 110 -22.42 14.59 8.88
N GLN A 111 -21.37 14.44 9.68
CA GLN A 111 -21.35 14.92 11.06
C GLN A 111 -21.13 16.43 11.16
N LEU A 112 -20.46 17.05 10.18
CA LEU A 112 -20.15 18.49 10.14
C LEU A 112 -21.37 19.40 10.43
N PRO A 113 -22.55 19.19 9.82
CA PRO A 113 -23.76 19.95 10.13
C PRO A 113 -24.29 19.72 11.56
N ASP A 114 -24.09 18.52 12.11
CA ASP A 114 -24.60 18.14 13.44
C ASP A 114 -23.69 18.62 14.58
N ILE A 115 -22.46 19.05 14.27
CA ILE A 115 -21.55 19.68 15.24
C ILE A 115 -22.00 21.12 15.43
N GLU A 116 -23.14 21.29 16.09
CA GLU A 116 -23.62 22.59 16.52
C GLU A 116 -22.78 23.11 17.69
N TYR A 117 -22.65 24.43 17.77
CA TYR A 117 -22.05 25.07 18.94
C TYR A 117 -22.90 24.79 20.17
N ASN A 118 -22.38 23.94 21.05
CA ASN A 118 -22.99 23.69 22.36
C ASN A 118 -22.35 24.63 23.39
N SER A 119 -23.14 25.58 23.89
CA SER A 119 -22.70 26.57 24.89
C SER A 119 -22.17 25.95 26.20
N SER A 120 -22.59 24.71 26.52
CA SER A 120 -22.06 23.95 27.67
C SER A 120 -20.69 23.32 27.42
N ARG A 121 -20.31 23.08 26.15
CA ARG A 121 -19.04 22.44 25.76
C ARG A 121 -17.87 23.42 25.66
N GLY A 122 -18.16 24.72 25.74
CA GLY A 122 -17.15 25.78 25.65
C GLY A 122 -16.64 26.01 24.22
N VAL A 123 -16.30 27.27 23.93
CA VAL A 123 -15.86 27.71 22.59
C VAL A 123 -14.57 27.01 22.16
N TYR A 124 -13.64 26.78 23.09
CA TYR A 124 -12.34 26.19 22.79
C TYR A 124 -12.44 24.74 22.30
N GLU A 125 -13.28 23.91 22.96
CA GLU A 125 -13.46 22.52 22.55
C GLU A 125 -14.12 22.41 21.18
N HIS A 126 -15.09 23.29 20.89
CA HIS A 126 -15.74 23.37 19.60
C HIS A 126 -14.74 23.75 18.48
N ILE A 127 -13.87 24.75 18.71
CA ILE A 127 -12.81 25.14 17.76
C ILE A 127 -11.83 23.99 17.53
N MET A 128 -11.43 23.29 18.59
CA MET A 128 -10.53 22.14 18.47
C MET A 128 -11.15 21.02 17.63
N GLN A 129 -12.41 20.67 17.86
CA GLN A 129 -13.11 19.62 17.10
C GLN A 129 -13.24 19.99 15.63
N MET A 130 -13.65 21.23 15.33
CA MET A 130 -13.75 21.72 13.95
C MET A 130 -12.39 21.72 13.25
N ARG A 131 -11.32 22.10 13.95
CA ARG A 131 -9.95 22.09 13.43
C ARG A 131 -9.47 20.67 13.14
N ASP A 132 -9.72 19.73 14.05
CA ASP A 132 -9.31 18.32 13.88
C ASP A 132 -9.98 17.68 12.66
N ILE A 133 -11.29 17.89 12.49
CA ILE A 133 -12.03 17.41 11.32
C ILE A 133 -11.50 18.03 10.02
N ALA A 134 -11.20 19.32 10.03
CA ALA A 134 -10.61 19.98 8.85
C ALA A 134 -9.21 19.41 8.50
N ILE A 135 -8.39 19.07 9.50
CA ILE A 135 -7.09 18.41 9.30
C ILE A 135 -7.29 17.00 8.71
N GLN A 136 -8.22 16.21 9.26
CA GLN A 136 -8.51 14.87 8.75
C GLN A 136 -9.04 14.88 7.31
N LEU A 137 -9.97 15.79 6.97
CA LEU A 137 -10.46 15.93 5.60
C LEU A 137 -9.34 16.32 4.62
N LYS A 138 -8.41 17.17 5.05
CA LYS A 138 -7.26 17.58 4.24
C LYS A 138 -6.28 16.41 3.99
N SER A 139 -6.06 15.54 4.97
CA SER A 139 -5.18 14.37 4.77
C SER A 139 -5.78 13.37 3.77
N PHE A 140 -7.11 13.22 3.74
CA PHE A 140 -7.80 12.35 2.79
C PHE A 140 -7.70 12.82 1.34
N ASP A 141 -7.67 14.13 1.11
CA ASP A 141 -7.49 14.72 -0.23
C ASP A 141 -6.12 14.35 -0.82
N ILE A 142 -5.06 14.42 0.02
CA ILE A 142 -3.70 14.04 -0.36
C ILE A 142 -3.62 12.55 -0.74
N LEU A 143 -4.32 11.68 0.00
CA LEU A 143 -4.33 10.23 -0.22
C LEU A 143 -5.09 9.81 -1.50
N SER A 144 -5.98 10.66 -2.03
CA SER A 144 -6.76 10.35 -3.24
C SER A 144 -5.98 10.48 -4.55
N ASN A 145 -4.85 11.19 -4.55
CA ASN A 145 -3.97 11.41 -5.72
C ASN A 145 -2.91 10.31 -5.93
N PHE A 146 -3.05 9.18 -5.23
CA PHE A 146 -2.07 8.11 -5.04
C PHE A 146 -1.70 7.27 -6.29
N GLY A 147 -2.47 7.35 -7.38
CA GLY A 147 -2.40 6.38 -8.49
C GLY A 147 -1.16 6.38 -9.40
N ALA A 148 -0.11 7.17 -9.14
CA ALA A 148 0.91 7.48 -10.16
C ALA A 148 2.40 7.36 -9.77
N THR A 149 2.78 6.83 -8.60
CA THR A 149 4.20 6.74 -8.25
C THR A 149 4.73 5.31 -8.39
N CYS A 150 5.39 5.06 -9.52
CA CYS A 150 6.46 4.06 -9.58
C CYS A 150 7.66 4.65 -8.82
N SER A 151 8.27 3.89 -7.91
CA SER A 151 9.40 4.37 -7.12
C SER A 151 10.48 4.94 -8.06
N PRO A 152 10.99 6.17 -7.86
CA PRO A 152 12.01 6.77 -8.74
C PRO A 152 13.27 5.90 -8.90
N LEU A 153 13.54 5.05 -7.90
CA LEU A 153 14.65 4.09 -7.90
C LEU A 153 14.43 2.92 -8.88
N LEU A 154 13.18 2.49 -9.08
CA LEU A 154 12.82 1.42 -10.04
C LEU A 154 13.04 1.86 -11.50
N ILE A 155 12.86 3.15 -11.79
CA ILE A 155 13.09 3.70 -13.14
C ILE A 155 14.59 3.70 -13.48
N LEU A 156 15.46 3.90 -12.50
CA LEU A 156 16.91 3.96 -12.71
C LEU A 156 17.52 2.59 -13.05
N ARG A 157 16.94 1.48 -12.59
CA ARG A 157 17.45 0.12 -12.86
C ARG A 157 17.06 -0.43 -14.23
N LEU A 158 16.04 0.14 -14.90
CA LEU A 158 15.71 -0.17 -16.29
C LEU A 158 16.58 0.59 -17.31
N TYR A 159 17.38 1.57 -16.86
CA TYR A 159 18.20 2.44 -17.70
C TYR A 159 19.70 2.36 -17.43
N LEU A 160 20.16 1.53 -16.47
CA LEU A 160 21.59 1.23 -16.31
C LEU A 160 21.90 -0.21 -16.74
N PRO A 161 22.94 -0.43 -17.57
CA PRO A 161 23.38 -1.75 -18.01
C PRO A 161 24.06 -2.56 -16.90
#